data_AF-S8DTR2-F1
#
_entry.id   AF-S8DTR2-F1
#
_cell.length_a   1.000
_cell.length_b   1.000
_cell.length_c   1.000
_cell.angle_alpha   90.00
_cell.angle_beta   90.00
_cell.angle_gamma   90.00
#
_symmetry.space_group_name_H-M   'P 1'
#
loop_
_entity.id
_entity.type
_entity.pdbx_description
1 polymer ?
#
loop_
_entity_poly.entity_id
_entity_poly.type
_entity_poly.pdbx_seq_one_letter_code
_entity_poly.pdbx_strand_id
1 'polypeptide(L)'
;MASEGPSHVPAASGHASDSRNIPCPTETLEAPTRNTSSEREGATSQVVCARLDDEDFYFDKAHLPDPPSIHYSQDIPALFREWHSSQLLTINGRGIAIKHWEALYKKRKGFTDSNAWKVIGVEWLNWKFLVEERERFPSEEAFWTEYSDEKQERMSYQQILDKLKAARTHRDDLDYKAAMRYFGGNLDRADAKGKFQYKKGGKSMLMRKRRDVAKKWRELLAEDDSLQAGWTTMQQNGTHVV
;
A
#
# COMPACT_ATOMS: atom_id res chain seq x y z
N MET A 1 60.27 4.57 7.47
CA MET A 1 61.14 5.65 6.98
C MET A 1 60.29 6.60 6.15
N ALA A 2 60.22 7.87 6.57
CA ALA A 2 59.66 9.05 5.89
C ALA A 2 58.15 9.03 5.60
N SER A 3 57.36 10.09 5.81
CA SER A 3 57.61 11.42 6.36
C SER A 3 56.29 12.07 6.78
N GLU A 4 56.41 13.00 7.73
CA GLU A 4 55.41 13.88 8.32
C GLU A 4 54.88 14.95 7.34
N GLY A 5 53.76 15.59 7.70
CA GLY A 5 53.48 16.97 7.25
C GLY A 5 52.00 17.38 7.21
N PRO A 6 51.48 18.11 8.21
CA PRO A 6 50.11 18.63 8.27
C PRO A 6 49.99 20.04 7.67
N SER A 7 48.77 20.46 7.30
CA SER A 7 48.50 21.86 6.91
C SER A 7 47.33 22.46 7.68
N HIS A 8 47.67 23.55 8.38
CA HIS A 8 46.90 24.32 9.33
C HIS A 8 46.14 25.43 8.59
N VAL A 9 44.91 25.73 8.99
CA VAL A 9 44.15 26.92 8.55
C VAL A 9 44.14 27.92 9.70
N PRO A 10 44.32 29.24 9.47
CA PRO A 10 44.32 30.24 10.52
C PRO A 10 42.94 30.84 10.78
N ALA A 11 42.72 31.21 12.04
CA ALA A 11 41.69 32.13 12.50
C ALA A 11 42.21 33.57 12.47
N ALA A 12 41.33 34.54 12.21
CA ALA A 12 41.53 35.93 12.63
C ALA A 12 40.19 36.62 12.90
N SER A 13 40.12 37.14 14.12
CA SER A 13 39.07 37.94 14.75
C SER A 13 38.97 39.38 14.19
N GLY A 14 37.87 40.07 14.50
CA GLY A 14 37.85 41.54 14.43
C GLY A 14 36.53 42.22 14.80
N HIS A 15 36.45 42.68 16.05
CA HIS A 15 35.80 43.90 16.59
C HIS A 15 34.34 44.24 16.22
N ALA A 16 33.36 44.28 17.14
CA ALA A 16 33.18 45.10 18.36
C ALA A 16 32.79 46.57 18.11
N SER A 17 31.60 46.95 18.60
CA SER A 17 31.15 48.24 19.19
C SER A 17 29.68 48.50 18.80
N ASP A 18 28.83 49.22 19.54
CA ASP A 18 28.55 49.43 20.97
C ASP A 18 27.25 50.28 20.98
N SER A 19 26.46 50.11 22.03
CA SER A 19 25.60 51.13 22.66
C SER A 19 24.30 51.69 22.04
N ARG A 20 23.21 51.34 22.74
CA ARG A 20 22.20 52.19 23.43
C ARG A 20 21.40 53.23 22.62
N ASN A 21 20.07 53.10 22.64
CA ASN A 21 19.19 53.93 23.48
C ASN A 21 17.69 53.56 23.36
N ILE A 22 17.03 53.47 24.52
CA ILE A 22 15.56 53.53 24.73
C ILE A 22 15.25 55.00 25.08
N PRO A 23 14.15 55.61 24.60
CA PRO A 23 12.99 55.81 25.48
C PRO A 23 11.60 55.66 24.82
N CYS A 24 10.69 55.12 25.64
CA CYS A 24 9.23 55.23 25.58
C CYS A 24 8.77 56.71 25.65
N PRO A 25 7.60 57.08 25.08
CA PRO A 25 6.46 57.40 25.94
C PRO A 25 5.07 57.03 25.39
N THR A 26 4.12 57.09 26.32
CA THR A 26 2.71 56.70 26.38
C THR A 26 1.74 57.56 25.53
N GLU A 27 0.61 56.92 25.16
CA GLU A 27 -0.76 57.46 24.99
C GLU A 27 -1.08 58.48 23.88
N THR A 28 -2.02 58.13 22.98
CA THR A 28 -3.39 58.70 22.93
C THR A 28 -4.14 58.20 21.68
N LEU A 29 -5.44 57.94 21.86
CA LEU A 29 -6.43 57.55 20.86
C LEU A 29 -6.39 58.42 19.59
N GLU A 30 -6.59 57.78 18.42
CA GLU A 30 -7.68 58.12 17.50
C GLU A 30 -7.80 57.09 16.35
N ALA A 31 -9.03 56.64 16.10
CA ALA A 31 -9.38 55.82 14.95
C ALA A 31 -9.57 56.71 13.71
N PRO A 32 -9.22 56.21 12.51
CA PRO A 32 -10.20 56.26 11.45
C PRO A 32 -10.30 54.94 10.67
N THR A 33 -11.55 54.52 10.53
CA THR A 33 -12.10 53.56 9.57
C THR A 33 -11.40 53.59 8.23
N ARG A 34 -10.79 52.47 7.82
CA ARG A 34 -10.58 52.14 6.42
C ARG A 34 -11.06 50.72 6.16
N ASN A 35 -12.24 50.65 5.56
CA ASN A 35 -12.82 49.45 4.98
C ASN A 35 -11.77 48.77 4.10
N THR A 36 -11.25 47.64 4.56
CA THR A 36 -10.60 46.67 3.68
C THR A 36 -11.53 45.48 3.65
N SER A 37 -12.43 45.50 2.67
CA SER A 37 -13.19 44.34 2.23
C SER A 37 -12.19 43.32 1.70
N SER A 38 -11.60 42.54 2.60
CA SER A 38 -10.92 41.31 2.24
C SER A 38 -12.00 40.25 2.11
N GLU A 39 -12.60 40.19 0.92
CA GLU A 39 -13.16 38.95 0.41
C GLU A 39 -12.02 37.93 0.36
N ARG A 40 -11.80 37.22 1.47
CA ARG A 40 -11.12 35.94 1.40
C ARG A 40 -12.15 34.97 0.84
N GLU A 41 -11.99 34.72 -0.46
CA GLU A 41 -12.48 33.55 -1.16
C GLU A 41 -12.49 32.35 -0.22
N GLY A 42 -13.69 31.88 0.10
CA GLY A 42 -13.89 30.67 0.87
C GLY A 42 -13.37 29.49 0.07
N ALA A 43 -12.10 29.14 0.27
CA ALA A 43 -11.65 27.77 0.06
C ALA A 43 -12.51 26.92 1.00
N THR A 44 -13.49 26.22 0.43
CA THR A 44 -14.32 25.27 1.16
C THR A 44 -13.41 24.14 1.62
N SER A 45 -12.80 24.31 2.80
CA SER A 45 -11.98 23.29 3.43
C SER A 45 -12.86 22.06 3.64
N GLN A 46 -12.69 21.07 2.77
CA GLN A 46 -13.42 19.82 2.85
C GLN A 46 -12.57 18.89 3.69
N VAL A 47 -12.72 19.02 5.01
CA VAL A 47 -12.10 18.09 5.96
C VAL A 47 -12.71 16.70 5.72
N VAL A 48 -11.83 15.73 5.57
CA VAL A 48 -12.15 14.34 5.25
C VAL A 48 -11.45 13.41 6.22
N CYS A 49 -12.01 12.20 6.39
CA CYS A 49 -11.51 11.21 7.34
C CYS A 49 -11.09 9.94 6.61
N ALA A 50 -9.81 9.57 6.70
CA ALA A 50 -9.30 8.28 6.25
C ALA A 50 -9.00 7.38 7.45
N ARG A 51 -9.35 6.09 7.35
CA ARG A 51 -8.95 5.11 8.36
C ARG A 51 -7.55 4.58 8.06
N LEU A 52 -6.60 4.87 8.94
CA LEU A 52 -5.21 4.40 8.88
C LEU A 52 -5.01 3.36 9.98
N ASP A 53 -4.95 2.08 9.61
CA ASP A 53 -5.03 0.95 10.55
C ASP A 53 -6.31 1.03 11.42
N ASP A 54 -6.15 1.27 12.73
CA ASP A 54 -7.22 1.40 13.72
C ASP A 54 -7.47 2.84 14.16
N GLU A 55 -6.92 3.82 13.44
CA GLU A 55 -7.05 5.25 13.73
C GLU A 55 -7.80 5.99 12.62
N ASP A 56 -8.68 6.91 13.01
CA ASP A 56 -9.31 7.87 12.10
C ASP A 56 -8.40 9.10 11.94
N PHE A 57 -7.97 9.34 10.71
CA PHE A 57 -7.06 10.43 10.34
C PHE A 57 -7.81 11.50 9.54
N TYR A 58 -7.86 12.71 10.10
CA TYR A 58 -8.54 13.85 9.50
C TYR A 58 -7.56 14.78 8.78
N PHE A 59 -7.89 15.17 7.56
CA PHE A 59 -7.08 16.12 6.79
C PHE A 59 -7.95 16.92 5.82
N ASP A 60 -7.42 18.05 5.37
CA ASP A 60 -8.05 18.84 4.31
C ASP A 60 -7.72 18.25 2.95
N LYS A 61 -8.76 17.86 2.22
CA LYS A 61 -8.65 17.32 0.86
C LYS A 61 -7.86 18.24 -0.08
N ALA A 62 -7.98 19.57 0.07
CA ALA A 62 -7.27 20.52 -0.78
C ALA A 62 -5.74 20.50 -0.59
N HIS A 63 -5.27 19.96 0.54
CA HIS A 63 -3.87 19.90 0.92
C HIS A 63 -3.26 18.51 0.76
N LEU A 64 -3.97 17.56 0.15
CA LEU A 64 -3.43 16.24 -0.14
C LEU A 64 -2.41 16.34 -1.29
N PRO A 65 -1.11 16.09 -1.06
CA PRO A 65 -0.09 16.17 -2.12
C PRO A 65 -0.32 15.12 -3.19
N ASP A 66 0.26 15.31 -4.37
CA ASP A 66 0.45 14.20 -5.29
C ASP A 66 1.41 13.15 -4.69
N PRO A 67 1.19 11.85 -4.93
CA PRO A 67 2.08 10.81 -4.46
C PRO A 67 3.45 10.98 -5.12
N PRO A 68 4.55 10.82 -4.37
CA PRO A 68 5.88 10.99 -4.93
C PRO A 68 6.18 9.89 -5.95
N SER A 69 6.90 10.26 -7.02
CA SER A 69 7.30 9.35 -8.10
C SER A 69 8.51 8.50 -7.68
N ILE A 70 8.26 7.50 -6.85
CA ILE A 70 9.29 6.59 -6.30
C ILE A 70 9.17 5.19 -6.88
N HIS A 71 10.30 4.48 -6.96
CA HIS A 71 10.39 3.08 -7.36
C HIS A 71 11.42 2.35 -6.51
N TYR A 72 11.11 1.11 -6.12
CA TYR A 72 11.98 0.28 -5.27
C TYR A 72 12.61 -0.90 -6.02
N SER A 73 12.66 -0.84 -7.35
CA SER A 73 13.22 -1.92 -8.17
C SER A 73 14.70 -2.21 -7.87
N GLN A 74 15.42 -1.22 -7.34
CA GLN A 74 16.83 -1.32 -6.97
C GLN A 74 17.08 -1.37 -5.44
N ASP A 75 16.06 -1.13 -4.62
CA ASP A 75 16.18 -1.11 -3.15
C ASP A 75 14.91 -1.66 -2.50
N ILE A 76 14.74 -2.98 -2.64
CA ILE A 76 13.64 -3.72 -2.01
C ILE A 76 13.66 -3.59 -0.46
N PRO A 77 14.82 -3.63 0.22
CA PRO A 77 14.86 -3.39 1.67
C PRO A 77 14.28 -2.03 2.08
N ALA A 78 14.50 -0.96 1.30
CA ALA A 78 13.86 0.32 1.57
C ALA A 78 12.33 0.24 1.46
N LEU A 79 11.79 -0.51 0.49
CA LEU A 79 10.34 -0.72 0.41
C LEU A 79 9.80 -1.35 1.69
N PHE A 80 10.45 -2.38 2.23
CA PHE A 80 9.99 -3.05 3.45
C PHE A 80 9.88 -2.08 4.63
N ARG A 81 10.83 -1.14 4.77
CA ARG A 81 10.78 -0.11 5.83
C ARG A 81 9.67 0.92 5.58
N GLU A 82 9.65 1.48 4.38
CA GLU A 82 8.73 2.56 3.98
C GLU A 82 7.27 2.09 3.91
N TRP A 83 7.04 0.79 3.73
CA TRP A 83 5.72 0.19 3.79
C TRP A 83 5.01 0.39 5.14
N HIS A 84 5.77 0.31 6.24
CA HIS A 84 5.23 0.43 7.60
C HIS A 84 5.43 1.82 8.21
N SER A 85 6.51 2.52 7.83
CA SER A 85 6.84 3.85 8.34
C SER A 85 7.52 4.66 7.24
N SER A 86 6.87 5.73 6.79
CA SER A 86 7.39 6.58 5.71
C SER A 86 7.22 8.06 6.02
N GLN A 87 8.19 8.85 5.55
CA GLN A 87 8.12 10.32 5.52
C GLN A 87 7.98 10.85 4.09
N LEU A 88 7.89 9.97 3.09
CA LEU A 88 7.83 10.34 1.67
C LEU A 88 6.56 11.12 1.32
N LEU A 89 5.48 10.82 2.03
CA LEU A 89 4.23 11.57 1.98
C LEU A 89 3.94 12.10 3.38
N THR A 90 3.86 13.42 3.52
CA THR A 90 3.54 14.06 4.81
C THR A 90 2.29 14.91 4.68
N ILE A 91 1.33 14.71 5.58
CA ILE A 91 0.08 15.46 5.64
C ILE A 91 -0.08 15.98 7.08
N ASN A 92 -0.26 17.30 7.24
CA ASN A 92 -0.34 17.95 8.56
C ASN A 92 0.85 17.60 9.49
N GLY A 93 2.05 17.47 8.93
CA GLY A 93 3.26 17.09 9.68
C GLY A 93 3.38 15.60 10.05
N ARG A 94 2.40 14.77 9.65
CA ARG A 94 2.44 13.32 9.85
C ARG A 94 2.90 12.59 8.59
N GLY A 95 3.97 11.81 8.70
CA GLY A 95 4.40 10.87 7.67
C GLY A 95 3.40 9.73 7.48
N ILE A 96 3.06 9.44 6.23
CA ILE A 96 2.08 8.43 5.84
C ILE A 96 2.78 7.25 5.19
N ALA A 97 2.76 6.11 5.88
CA ALA A 97 3.29 4.85 5.37
C ALA A 97 2.64 4.42 4.04
N ILE A 98 3.42 3.76 3.17
CA ILE A 98 2.97 3.41 1.82
C ILE A 98 1.73 2.51 1.84
N LYS A 99 1.59 1.61 2.83
CA LYS A 99 0.40 0.75 2.98
C LYS A 99 -0.93 1.52 3.03
N HIS A 100 -0.90 2.78 3.43
CA HIS A 100 -2.08 3.64 3.56
C HIS A 100 -2.45 4.43 2.31
N TRP A 101 -1.59 4.48 1.28
CA TRP A 101 -1.82 5.33 0.12
C TRP A 101 -3.09 4.97 -0.66
N GLU A 102 -3.49 3.69 -0.66
CA GLU A 102 -4.77 3.28 -1.26
C GLU A 102 -5.96 3.99 -0.61
N ALA A 103 -5.95 4.19 0.72
CA ALA A 103 -7.04 4.85 1.45
C ALA A 103 -7.15 6.34 1.09
N LEU A 104 -6.03 6.98 0.74
CA LEU A 104 -5.99 8.42 0.41
C LEU A 104 -6.35 8.70 -1.05
N TYR A 105 -5.83 7.90 -1.99
CA TYR A 105 -5.86 8.23 -3.42
C TYR A 105 -6.86 7.42 -4.25
N LYS A 106 -7.26 6.22 -3.83
CA LYS A 106 -8.11 5.36 -4.66
C LYS A 106 -9.55 5.87 -4.69
N LYS A 107 -10.02 6.45 -5.80
CA LYS A 107 -11.36 7.06 -6.02
C LYS A 107 -12.60 6.49 -5.31
N ARG A 108 -12.68 5.17 -5.02
CA ARG A 108 -13.81 4.59 -4.24
C ARG A 108 -13.68 4.77 -2.71
N LYS A 109 -12.49 5.10 -2.23
CA LYS A 109 -12.09 5.28 -0.82
C LYS A 109 -11.39 6.62 -0.57
N GLY A 110 -10.77 7.19 -1.61
CA GLY A 110 -9.92 8.36 -1.56
C GLY A 110 -10.65 9.63 -1.96
N PHE A 111 -10.01 10.75 -1.62
CA PHE A 111 -10.67 12.05 -1.61
C PHE A 111 -10.38 12.85 -2.87
N THR A 112 -9.59 12.34 -3.81
CA THR A 112 -9.22 13.06 -5.04
C THR A 112 -9.82 12.43 -6.29
N ASP A 113 -10.19 13.26 -7.25
CA ASP A 113 -10.49 12.85 -8.63
C ASP A 113 -9.22 12.74 -9.49
N SER A 114 -8.05 12.79 -8.86
CA SER A 114 -6.77 12.88 -9.57
C SER A 114 -6.45 11.58 -10.33
N ASN A 115 -5.73 11.75 -11.45
CA ASN A 115 -5.09 10.63 -12.14
C ASN A 115 -3.91 10.04 -11.32
N ALA A 116 -3.58 10.58 -10.15
CA ALA A 116 -2.44 10.16 -9.36
C ALA A 116 -2.50 8.67 -8.97
N TRP A 117 -3.67 8.17 -8.57
CA TRP A 117 -3.83 6.74 -8.28
C TRP A 117 -3.67 5.86 -9.53
N LYS A 118 -4.01 6.36 -10.73
CA LYS A 118 -3.78 5.59 -11.97
C LYS A 118 -2.29 5.41 -12.25
N VAL A 119 -1.46 6.40 -11.85
CA VAL A 119 -0.02 6.34 -12.01
C VAL A 119 0.60 5.38 -11.00
N ILE A 120 0.31 5.56 -9.70
CA ILE A 120 0.99 4.79 -8.66
C ILE A 120 0.30 3.47 -8.30
N GLY A 121 -0.97 3.28 -8.66
CA GLY A 121 -1.77 2.15 -8.16
C GLY A 121 -1.31 0.78 -8.62
N VAL A 122 -0.73 0.67 -9.82
CA VAL A 122 -0.13 -0.59 -10.30
C VAL A 122 1.13 -0.90 -9.49
N GLU A 123 1.96 0.10 -9.31
CA GLU A 123 3.22 -0.04 -8.58
C GLU A 123 2.97 -0.33 -7.09
N TRP A 124 2.00 0.34 -6.48
CA TRP A 124 1.53 0.06 -5.13
C TRP A 124 1.03 -1.39 -4.97
N LEU A 125 0.31 -1.94 -5.95
CA LEU A 125 -0.12 -3.34 -5.91
C LEU A 125 1.07 -4.30 -5.99
N ASN A 126 2.09 -3.98 -6.79
CA ASN A 126 3.31 -4.78 -6.85
C ASN A 126 4.05 -4.75 -5.50
N TRP A 127 4.21 -3.56 -4.92
CA TRP A 127 4.81 -3.39 -3.59
C TRP A 127 4.06 -4.18 -2.53
N LYS A 128 2.73 -4.06 -2.50
CA LYS A 128 1.88 -4.80 -1.58
C LYS A 128 2.14 -6.30 -1.65
N PHE A 129 2.18 -6.87 -2.86
CA PHE A 129 2.42 -8.31 -3.00
C PHE A 129 3.80 -8.75 -2.55
N LEU A 130 4.80 -7.90 -2.75
CA LEU A 130 6.16 -8.21 -2.35
C LEU A 130 6.33 -8.11 -0.82
N VAL A 131 5.72 -7.12 -0.18
CA VAL A 131 5.73 -6.98 1.28
C VAL A 131 4.92 -8.09 1.96
N GLU A 132 3.70 -8.38 1.49
CA GLU A 132 2.89 -9.49 2.02
C GLU A 132 3.60 -10.84 1.91
N GLU A 133 4.44 -11.03 0.90
CA GLU A 133 5.28 -12.21 0.80
C GLU A 133 6.39 -12.19 1.85
N ARG A 134 7.13 -11.08 1.97
CA ARG A 134 8.20 -10.93 2.98
C ARG A 134 7.70 -11.12 4.41
N GLU A 135 6.47 -10.72 4.71
CA GLU A 135 5.85 -10.89 6.02
C GLU A 135 5.59 -12.36 6.40
N ARG A 136 5.64 -13.29 5.44
CA ARG A 136 5.57 -14.74 5.72
C ARG A 136 6.88 -15.31 6.24
N PHE A 137 7.97 -14.57 6.12
CA PHE A 137 9.28 -14.97 6.58
C PHE A 137 9.58 -14.32 7.93
N PRO A 138 10.28 -15.04 8.84
CA PRO A 138 10.62 -14.50 10.15
C PRO A 138 11.60 -13.32 10.07
N SER A 139 12.42 -13.25 9.02
CA SER A 139 13.39 -12.17 8.79
C SER A 139 13.61 -11.89 7.30
N GLU A 140 14.27 -10.76 7.01
CA GLU A 140 14.65 -10.44 5.63
C GLU A 140 15.71 -11.40 5.09
N GLU A 141 16.62 -11.90 5.94
CA GLU A 141 17.61 -12.91 5.56
C GLU A 141 16.93 -14.20 5.10
N ALA A 142 15.93 -14.67 5.85
CA ALA A 142 15.15 -15.85 5.48
C ALA A 142 14.38 -15.64 4.16
N PHE A 143 13.84 -14.44 3.94
CA PHE A 143 13.26 -14.07 2.65
C PHE A 143 14.31 -14.15 1.52
N TRP A 144 15.48 -13.55 1.71
CA TRP A 144 16.53 -13.57 0.69
C TRP A 144 17.10 -14.97 0.45
N THR A 145 17.13 -15.87 1.43
CA THR A 145 17.49 -17.27 1.21
C THR A 145 16.55 -17.97 0.23
N GLU A 146 15.25 -17.70 0.30
CA GLU A 146 14.23 -18.27 -0.62
C GLU A 146 14.18 -17.55 -1.98
N TYR A 147 14.53 -16.26 -1.99
CA TYR A 147 14.51 -15.39 -3.16
C TYR A 147 15.92 -15.03 -3.64
N SER A 148 16.83 -16.00 -3.58
CA SER A 148 18.12 -15.99 -4.27
C SER A 148 18.14 -17.01 -5.39
N ASP A 149 18.95 -16.78 -6.41
CA ASP A 149 19.17 -17.71 -7.51
C ASP A 149 20.13 -18.85 -7.14
N GLU A 150 20.44 -19.71 -8.12
CA GLU A 150 21.33 -20.86 -7.95
C GLU A 150 22.75 -20.46 -7.50
N LYS A 151 23.16 -19.22 -7.76
CA LYS A 151 24.47 -18.67 -7.36
C LYS A 151 24.41 -17.97 -6.00
N GLN A 152 23.29 -18.05 -5.30
CA GLN A 152 23.01 -17.33 -4.06
C GLN A 152 22.95 -15.80 -4.24
N GLU A 153 22.76 -15.30 -5.46
CA GLU A 153 22.55 -13.88 -5.72
C GLU A 153 21.07 -13.54 -5.53
N ARG A 154 20.78 -12.40 -4.89
CA ARG A 154 19.41 -11.95 -4.64
C ARG A 154 18.67 -11.75 -5.96
N MET A 155 17.48 -12.34 -6.09
CA MET A 155 16.61 -12.09 -7.22
C MET A 155 16.25 -10.60 -7.33
N SER A 156 16.20 -10.09 -8.56
CA SER A 156 15.71 -8.74 -8.82
C SER A 156 14.22 -8.61 -8.49
N TYR A 157 13.77 -7.37 -8.33
CA TYR A 157 12.36 -7.02 -8.11
C TYR A 157 11.41 -7.71 -9.09
N GLN A 158 11.73 -7.66 -10.39
CA GLN A 158 10.88 -8.24 -11.42
C GLN A 158 10.85 -9.77 -11.34
N GLN A 159 11.99 -10.42 -11.08
CA GLN A 159 12.06 -11.88 -10.90
C GLN A 159 11.20 -12.37 -9.73
N ILE A 160 11.22 -11.66 -8.60
CA ILE A 160 10.38 -11.97 -7.44
C ILE A 160 8.90 -11.82 -7.80
N LEU A 161 8.51 -10.71 -8.45
CA LEU A 161 7.13 -10.48 -8.86
C LEU A 161 6.62 -11.55 -9.83
N ASP A 162 7.46 -11.99 -10.77
CA ASP A 162 7.11 -13.03 -11.72
C ASP A 162 6.97 -14.41 -11.03
N LYS A 163 7.89 -14.76 -10.12
CA LYS A 163 7.78 -15.96 -9.27
C LYS A 163 6.46 -15.96 -8.48
N LEU A 164 6.12 -14.83 -7.85
CA LEU A 164 4.87 -14.66 -7.11
C LEU A 164 3.62 -14.75 -7.99
N LYS A 165 3.67 -14.14 -9.17
CA LYS A 165 2.57 -14.19 -10.14
C LYS A 165 2.36 -15.61 -10.67
N ALA A 166 3.43 -16.33 -10.97
CA ALA A 166 3.38 -17.73 -11.39
C ALA A 166 2.79 -18.61 -10.28
N ALA A 167 3.26 -18.47 -9.04
CA ALA A 167 2.74 -19.21 -7.90
C ALA A 167 1.24 -18.97 -7.67
N ARG A 168 0.77 -17.71 -7.74
CA ARG A 168 -0.66 -17.39 -7.65
C ARG A 168 -1.48 -17.99 -8.78
N THR A 169 -0.96 -17.91 -10.00
CA THR A 169 -1.65 -18.47 -11.18
C THR A 169 -1.77 -19.98 -11.07
N HIS A 170 -0.71 -20.65 -10.63
CA HIS A 170 -0.70 -22.08 -10.39
C HIS A 170 -1.71 -22.48 -9.30
N ARG A 171 -1.70 -21.80 -8.16
CA ARG A 171 -2.66 -22.06 -7.08
C ARG A 171 -4.10 -21.82 -7.53
N ASP A 172 -4.38 -20.72 -8.22
CA ASP A 172 -5.72 -20.44 -8.75
C ASP A 172 -6.15 -21.52 -9.76
N ASP A 173 -5.23 -22.11 -10.53
CA ASP A 173 -5.53 -23.22 -11.43
C ASP A 173 -5.86 -24.52 -10.67
N LEU A 174 -5.09 -24.84 -9.61
CA LEU A 174 -5.37 -25.98 -8.73
C LEU A 174 -6.73 -25.85 -8.04
N ASP A 175 -7.02 -24.69 -7.45
CA ASP A 175 -8.29 -24.40 -6.79
C ASP A 175 -9.48 -24.45 -7.77
N TYR A 176 -9.29 -23.90 -8.98
CA TYR A 176 -10.29 -23.99 -10.04
C TYR A 176 -10.58 -25.45 -10.41
N LYS A 177 -9.54 -26.26 -10.63
CA LYS A 177 -9.68 -27.69 -10.95
C LYS A 177 -10.34 -28.46 -9.80
N ALA A 178 -10.01 -28.14 -8.55
CA ALA A 178 -10.63 -28.71 -7.37
C ALA A 178 -12.14 -28.41 -7.32
N ALA A 179 -12.53 -27.14 -7.49
CA ALA A 179 -13.94 -26.74 -7.55
C ALA A 179 -14.68 -27.46 -8.68
N MET A 180 -14.11 -27.47 -9.89
CA MET A 180 -14.70 -28.18 -11.04
C MET A 180 -14.84 -29.68 -10.76
N ARG A 181 -13.85 -30.32 -10.13
CA ARG A 181 -13.90 -31.73 -9.77
C ARG A 181 -15.02 -31.99 -8.75
N TYR A 182 -15.07 -31.21 -7.67
CA TYR A 182 -16.06 -31.38 -6.61
C TYR A 182 -17.50 -31.24 -7.12
N PHE A 183 -17.75 -30.22 -7.94
CA PHE A 183 -19.06 -29.98 -8.54
C PHE A 183 -19.29 -30.75 -9.86
N GLY A 184 -18.46 -31.75 -10.18
CA GLY A 184 -18.68 -32.62 -11.36
C GLY A 184 -18.72 -31.85 -12.68
N GLY A 185 -17.92 -30.79 -12.81
CA GLY A 185 -17.81 -29.95 -13.99
C GLY A 185 -18.89 -28.87 -14.12
N ASN A 186 -19.85 -28.79 -13.19
CA ASN A 186 -20.95 -27.84 -13.26
C ASN A 186 -21.06 -26.97 -11.99
N LEU A 187 -20.55 -25.74 -12.08
CA LEU A 187 -20.58 -24.75 -10.99
C LEU A 187 -21.98 -24.16 -10.71
N ASP A 188 -22.99 -24.53 -11.49
CA ASP A 188 -24.38 -24.09 -11.33
C ASP A 188 -25.27 -25.14 -10.65
N ARG A 189 -24.67 -26.22 -10.11
CA ARG A 189 -25.43 -27.23 -9.37
C ARG A 189 -26.14 -26.63 -8.16
N ALA A 190 -27.27 -27.22 -7.80
CA ALA A 190 -28.09 -26.76 -6.66
C ALA A 190 -27.31 -26.74 -5.34
N ASP A 191 -26.40 -27.70 -5.13
CA ASP A 191 -25.54 -27.79 -3.95
C ASP A 191 -24.45 -26.70 -3.89
N ALA A 192 -24.12 -26.05 -5.02
CA ALA A 192 -23.27 -24.86 -5.05
C ALA A 192 -24.00 -23.59 -4.58
N LYS A 193 -25.33 -23.66 -4.36
CA LYS A 193 -26.16 -22.58 -3.80
C LYS A 193 -25.94 -21.20 -4.46
N GLY A 194 -25.66 -21.20 -5.77
CA GLY A 194 -25.39 -19.98 -6.55
C GLY A 194 -24.10 -19.24 -6.17
N LYS A 195 -23.18 -19.83 -5.39
CA LYS A 195 -21.97 -19.17 -4.89
C LYS A 195 -20.96 -18.80 -5.98
N PHE A 196 -21.01 -19.47 -7.13
CA PHE A 196 -20.23 -19.13 -8.33
C PHE A 196 -21.00 -18.23 -9.32
N GLN A 197 -22.09 -17.60 -8.90
CA GLN A 197 -22.82 -16.63 -9.69
C GLN A 197 -22.52 -15.20 -9.22
N TYR A 198 -22.68 -14.22 -10.12
CA TYR A 198 -22.63 -12.81 -9.80
C TYR A 198 -23.73 -12.05 -10.56
N LYS A 199 -24.21 -10.94 -9.99
CA LYS A 199 -25.20 -10.09 -10.64
C LYS A 199 -24.53 -9.08 -11.57
N LYS A 200 -25.00 -9.00 -12.82
CA LYS A 200 -24.60 -7.98 -13.79
C LYS A 200 -25.82 -7.49 -14.56
N GLY A 201 -26.14 -6.20 -14.43
CA GLY A 201 -27.31 -5.60 -15.07
C GLY A 201 -28.63 -6.27 -14.67
N GLY A 202 -28.79 -6.61 -13.38
CA GLY A 202 -29.98 -7.30 -12.86
C GLY A 202 -30.06 -8.80 -13.16
N LYS A 203 -29.19 -9.34 -14.03
CA LYS A 203 -29.16 -10.76 -14.40
C LYS A 203 -28.11 -11.51 -13.59
N SER A 204 -28.41 -12.76 -13.23
CA SER A 204 -27.42 -13.67 -12.65
C SER A 204 -26.54 -14.26 -13.75
N MET A 205 -25.22 -14.23 -13.55
CA MET A 205 -24.22 -14.69 -14.50
C MET A 205 -23.26 -15.65 -13.80
N LEU A 206 -22.92 -16.77 -14.44
CA LEU A 206 -21.92 -17.70 -13.92
C LEU A 206 -20.50 -17.14 -14.05
N MET A 207 -19.66 -17.36 -13.03
CA MET A 207 -18.25 -17.02 -13.07
C MET A 207 -17.51 -17.90 -14.09
N ARG A 208 -16.78 -17.25 -15.00
CA ARG A 208 -16.01 -17.94 -16.06
C ARG A 208 -14.49 -17.87 -15.86
N LYS A 209 -14.00 -16.89 -15.10
CA LYS A 209 -12.58 -16.70 -14.89
C LYS A 209 -12.09 -17.66 -13.82
N ARG A 210 -11.02 -18.41 -14.09
CA ARG A 210 -10.41 -19.38 -13.14
C ARG A 210 -10.12 -18.73 -11.79
N ARG A 211 -9.49 -17.56 -11.79
CA ARG A 211 -9.21 -16.77 -10.58
C ARG A 211 -10.45 -16.49 -9.73
N ASP A 212 -11.57 -16.10 -10.34
CA ASP A 212 -12.79 -15.74 -9.61
C ASP A 212 -13.41 -16.99 -8.97
N VAL A 213 -13.44 -18.10 -9.71
CA VAL A 213 -13.89 -19.40 -9.22
C VAL A 213 -12.98 -19.91 -8.09
N ALA A 214 -11.65 -19.85 -8.26
CA ALA A 214 -10.68 -20.25 -7.25
C ALA A 214 -10.82 -19.46 -5.94
N LYS A 215 -11.01 -18.14 -6.05
CA LYS A 215 -11.28 -17.28 -4.89
C LYS A 215 -12.55 -17.73 -4.16
N LYS A 216 -13.64 -17.96 -4.91
CA LYS A 216 -14.90 -18.41 -4.32
C LYS A 216 -14.82 -19.80 -3.72
N TRP A 217 -14.05 -20.70 -4.33
CA TRP A 217 -13.79 -22.03 -3.81
C TRP A 217 -13.10 -21.98 -2.45
N ARG A 218 -12.04 -21.16 -2.32
CA ARG A 218 -11.36 -20.94 -1.04
C ARG A 218 -12.27 -20.29 0.01
N GLU A 219 -13.09 -19.32 -0.37
CA GLU A 219 -14.08 -18.72 0.53
C GLU A 219 -15.10 -19.76 1.02
N LEU A 220 -15.59 -20.62 0.13
CA LEU A 220 -16.51 -21.71 0.49
C LEU A 220 -15.91 -22.72 1.45
N LEU A 221 -14.68 -23.15 1.22
CA LEU A 221 -13.98 -24.09 2.10
C LEU A 221 -13.72 -23.50 3.50
N ALA A 222 -13.63 -22.18 3.62
CA ALA A 222 -13.44 -21.50 4.89
C ALA A 222 -14.76 -21.21 5.62
N GLU A 223 -15.88 -21.11 4.90
CA GLU A 223 -17.21 -20.78 5.44
C GLU A 223 -18.09 -22.01 5.75
N ASP A 224 -17.90 -23.13 5.02
CA ASP A 224 -18.77 -24.29 5.06
C ASP A 224 -17.99 -25.56 5.43
N ASP A 225 -17.98 -25.89 6.72
CA ASP A 225 -17.30 -27.06 7.29
C ASP A 225 -17.76 -28.38 6.65
N SER A 226 -19.03 -28.46 6.23
CA SER A 226 -19.59 -29.67 5.59
C SER A 226 -19.00 -29.84 4.18
N LEU A 227 -18.89 -28.75 3.43
CA LEU A 227 -18.25 -28.73 2.11
C LEU A 227 -16.75 -29.05 2.25
N GLN A 228 -16.08 -28.50 3.26
CA GLN A 228 -14.68 -28.80 3.55
C GLN A 228 -14.48 -30.29 3.85
N ALA A 229 -15.26 -30.88 4.76
CA ALA A 229 -15.20 -32.30 5.10
C ALA A 229 -15.49 -33.20 3.89
N GLY A 230 -16.49 -32.83 3.08
CA GLY A 230 -16.82 -33.51 1.83
C GLY A 230 -15.66 -33.49 0.83
N TRP A 231 -15.01 -32.33 0.68
CA TRP A 231 -13.84 -32.18 -0.17
C TRP A 231 -12.65 -33.01 0.34
N THR A 232 -12.35 -32.98 1.64
CA THR A 232 -11.29 -33.80 2.24
C THR A 232 -11.51 -35.30 2.00
N THR A 233 -12.75 -35.76 2.16
CA THR A 233 -13.13 -37.16 1.87
C THR A 233 -12.91 -37.49 0.38
N MET A 234 -13.28 -36.59 -0.53
CA MET A 234 -13.07 -36.77 -1.96
C MET A 234 -11.57 -36.85 -2.33
N GLN A 235 -10.72 -36.07 -1.65
CA GLN A 235 -9.27 -36.13 -1.83
C GLN A 235 -8.72 -37.49 -1.38
N GLN A 236 -9.11 -37.97 -0.20
CA GLN A 236 -8.66 -39.27 0.35
C GLN A 236 -9.06 -40.44 -0.55
N ASN A 237 -10.31 -40.47 -1.03
CA ASN A 237 -10.80 -41.54 -1.89
C ASN A 237 -10.15 -41.50 -3.29
N GLY A 238 -9.74 -40.33 -3.77
CA GLY A 238 -9.01 -40.18 -5.03
C GLY A 238 -7.54 -40.60 -4.97
N THR A 239 -6.95 -40.70 -3.77
CA THR A 239 -5.56 -41.12 -3.56
C THR A 239 -5.42 -42.63 -3.38
N HIS A 240 -6.51 -43.35 -3.13
CA HIS A 240 -6.49 -44.78 -2.79
C HIS A 240 -6.67 -45.75 -3.97
N VAL A 241 -6.54 -45.27 -5.21
CA VAL A 241 -6.54 -46.12 -6.41
C VAL A 241 -5.09 -46.28 -6.89
N VAL A 242 -4.41 -47.29 -6.35
CA VAL A 242 -3.16 -47.86 -6.88
C VAL A 242 -3.43 -49.33 -7.17
#